data_AF-A0A957ZC61-F1
#
_entry.id   AF-A0A957ZC61-F1
#
_cell.length_a   1.000
_cell.length_b   1.000
_cell.length_c   1.000
_cell.angle_alpha   90.00
_cell.angle_beta   90.00
_cell.angle_gamma   90.00
#
_symmetry.space_group_name_H-M   'P 1'
#
loop_
_entity.id
_entity.type
_entity.pdbx_description
1 polymer ?
#
loop_
_entity_poly.entity_id
_entity_poly.type
_entity_poly.pdbx_seq_one_letter_code
_entity_poly.pdbx_strand_id
1 'polypeptide(L)'
;LLEVMGQRGTIVKTLSTTTMLDKLGKIYGVPVINTGVGFKYVAPAMMEHNAMIGGEESGGYAFGGHVPERDGIIANLFMLDLMVRTGKTPTQLLELLFAKVGGVHYYDRIDTRLTDNAMKQAAKEKLDAVSADGLTIGGHAVTEKVTTDGYK
;
A
#
# COMPACT_ATOMS: atom_id res chain seq x y z
N LEU A 1 -12.08 5.35 8.21
CA LEU A 1 -11.83 4.37 9.30
C LEU A 1 -11.14 5.00 10.51
N LEU A 2 -9.88 5.46 10.41
CA LEU A 2 -9.09 5.90 11.57
C LEU A 2 -9.59 7.17 12.27
N GLU A 3 -9.59 8.31 11.58
CA GLU A 3 -9.85 9.63 12.17
C GLU A 3 -11.35 9.87 12.38
N VAL A 4 -12.13 9.71 11.31
CA VAL A 4 -13.56 10.05 11.30
C VAL A 4 -14.42 9.02 12.03
N MET A 5 -14.06 7.73 12.00
CA MET A 5 -14.80 6.66 12.67
C MET A 5 -14.12 6.15 13.95
N GLY A 6 -12.95 6.70 14.31
CA GLY A 6 -12.25 6.33 15.54
C GLY A 6 -11.72 4.89 15.61
N GLN A 7 -11.74 4.13 14.52
CA GLN A 7 -11.32 2.73 14.55
C GLN A 7 -9.81 2.61 14.80
N ARG A 8 -9.39 1.56 15.50
CA ARG A 8 -7.99 1.17 15.68
C ARG A 8 -7.87 -0.33 15.46
N GLY A 9 -7.37 -0.69 14.29
CA GLY A 9 -7.17 -2.08 13.90
C GLY A 9 -6.04 -2.18 12.88
N THR A 10 -5.54 -3.38 12.66
CA THR A 10 -4.44 -3.64 11.72
C THR A 10 -4.81 -3.24 10.30
N ILE A 11 -3.86 -2.65 9.58
CA ILE A 11 -3.92 -2.42 8.13
C ILE A 11 -3.09 -3.49 7.44
N VAL A 12 -3.64 -4.14 6.42
CA VAL A 12 -2.89 -5.07 5.56
C VAL A 12 -2.72 -4.43 4.18
N LYS A 13 -1.51 -4.52 3.62
CA LYS A 13 -1.21 -3.97 2.29
C LYS A 13 -0.22 -4.86 1.53
N THR A 14 -0.28 -4.82 0.20
CA THR A 14 0.78 -5.40 -0.63
C THR A 14 2.03 -4.52 -0.63
N LEU A 15 3.16 -5.14 -0.93
CA LEU A 15 4.47 -4.50 -0.98
C LEU A 15 4.56 -3.36 -2.01
N SER A 16 3.84 -3.47 -3.13
CA SER A 16 3.73 -2.48 -4.22
C SER A 16 2.82 -1.29 -3.88
N THR A 17 2.05 -1.36 -2.79
CA THR A 17 1.16 -0.27 -2.35
C THR A 17 1.94 0.88 -1.69
N THR A 18 1.39 2.10 -1.81
CA THR A 18 1.93 3.36 -1.24
C THR A 18 2.43 3.26 0.21
N THR A 19 3.55 3.92 0.50
CA THR A 19 4.11 4.04 1.86
C THR A 19 3.34 4.99 2.78
N MET A 20 2.33 5.71 2.24
CA MET A 20 1.45 6.55 3.05
C MET A 20 0.73 5.75 4.14
N LEU A 21 0.37 4.49 3.88
CA LEU A 21 -0.24 3.61 4.89
C LEU A 21 0.69 3.36 6.07
N ASP A 22 2.00 3.18 5.85
CA ASP A 22 2.99 2.98 6.90
C ASP A 22 3.13 4.24 7.78
N LYS A 23 3.08 5.43 7.16
CA LYS A 23 3.04 6.71 7.87
C LYS A 23 1.76 6.88 8.69
N LEU A 24 0.61 6.57 8.11
CA LEU A 24 -0.67 6.61 8.82
C LEU A 24 -0.70 5.62 10.00
N GLY A 25 -0.14 4.42 9.83
CA GLY A 25 0.03 3.45 10.91
C GLY A 25 0.76 4.04 12.11
N LYS A 26 1.89 4.71 11.87
CA LYS A 26 2.66 5.42 12.90
C LYS A 26 1.88 6.57 13.53
N ILE A 27 1.22 7.41 12.73
CA ILE A 27 0.46 8.58 13.22
C ILE A 27 -0.70 8.14 14.13
N TYR A 28 -1.41 7.07 13.78
CA TYR A 28 -2.61 6.63 14.50
C TYR A 28 -2.35 5.48 15.50
N GLY A 29 -1.11 5.02 15.62
CA GLY A 29 -0.72 3.94 16.51
C GLY A 29 -1.36 2.59 16.15
N VAL A 30 -1.47 2.27 14.85
CA VAL A 30 -2.01 1.00 14.37
C VAL A 30 -0.95 0.18 13.61
N PRO A 31 -0.95 -1.16 13.73
CA PRO A 31 -0.03 -2.00 12.96
C PRO A 31 -0.32 -1.94 11.46
N VAL A 32 0.74 -2.02 10.66
CA VAL A 32 0.67 -2.14 9.19
C VAL A 32 1.45 -3.39 8.79
N ILE A 33 0.76 -4.35 8.20
CA ILE A 33 1.32 -5.62 7.76
C ILE A 33 1.49 -5.59 6.25
N ASN A 34 2.72 -5.80 5.79
CA ASN A 34 3.05 -5.90 4.38
C ASN A 34 3.02 -7.37 3.95
N THR A 35 2.31 -7.68 2.86
CA THR A 35 2.25 -9.01 2.25
C THR A 35 2.88 -9.01 0.86
N GLY A 36 3.10 -10.21 0.30
CA GLY A 36 3.28 -10.35 -1.14
C GLY A 36 2.06 -9.86 -1.93
N VAL A 37 2.24 -9.69 -3.23
CA VAL A 37 1.22 -9.24 -4.19
C VAL A 37 0.20 -10.36 -4.41
N GLY A 38 -1.08 -9.98 -4.40
CA GLY A 38 -2.22 -10.87 -4.57
C GLY A 38 -3.06 -11.02 -3.31
N PHE A 39 -4.38 -10.92 -3.47
CA PHE A 39 -5.36 -11.11 -2.40
C PHE A 39 -5.29 -12.48 -1.70
N LYS A 40 -4.67 -13.48 -2.33
CA LYS A 40 -4.34 -14.78 -1.72
C LYS A 40 -3.45 -14.65 -0.47
N TYR A 41 -2.71 -13.56 -0.34
CA TYR A 41 -1.92 -13.25 0.86
C TYR A 41 -2.64 -12.22 1.77
N VAL A 42 -3.33 -11.25 1.17
CA VAL A 42 -4.04 -10.19 1.92
C VAL A 42 -5.16 -10.79 2.79
N ALA A 43 -6.04 -11.62 2.21
CA ALA A 43 -7.19 -12.14 2.93
C ALA A 43 -6.81 -13.01 4.14
N PRO A 44 -5.88 -13.99 4.04
CA PRO A 44 -5.40 -14.71 5.22
C PRO A 44 -4.77 -13.80 6.28
N ALA A 45 -3.94 -12.82 5.87
CA ALA A 45 -3.33 -11.88 6.81
C ALA A 45 -4.36 -10.98 7.51
N MET A 46 -5.44 -10.60 6.81
CA MET A 46 -6.54 -9.88 7.44
C MET A 46 -7.24 -10.71 8.51
N MET A 47 -7.47 -12.00 8.25
CA MET A 47 -8.08 -12.91 9.21
C MET A 47 -7.15 -13.16 10.42
N GLU A 48 -5.87 -13.39 10.16
CA GLU A 48 -4.85 -13.64 11.19
C GLU A 48 -4.69 -12.44 12.14
N HIS A 49 -4.64 -11.23 11.59
CA HIS A 49 -4.37 -10.02 12.35
C HIS A 49 -5.61 -9.20 12.71
N ASN A 50 -6.81 -9.78 12.51
CA ASN A 50 -8.11 -9.12 12.72
C ASN A 50 -8.12 -7.69 12.12
N ALA A 51 -7.72 -7.59 10.86
CA ALA A 51 -7.48 -6.31 10.20
C ALA A 51 -8.77 -5.57 9.89
N MET A 52 -8.76 -4.25 10.06
CA MET A 52 -9.89 -3.38 9.70
C MET A 52 -9.98 -3.15 8.19
N ILE A 53 -8.86 -3.23 7.48
CA ILE A 53 -8.77 -3.03 6.04
C ILE A 53 -7.58 -3.78 5.46
N GLY A 54 -7.75 -4.36 4.27
CA GLY A 54 -6.70 -4.92 3.45
C GLY A 54 -6.81 -4.42 2.02
N GLY A 55 -5.70 -4.24 1.32
CA GLY A 55 -5.79 -3.78 -0.07
C GLY A 55 -4.52 -3.87 -0.90
N GLU A 56 -4.72 -3.70 -2.21
CA GLU A 56 -3.70 -3.68 -3.25
C GLU A 56 -3.76 -2.37 -4.03
N GLU A 57 -2.64 -1.96 -4.64
CA GLU A 57 -2.50 -0.77 -5.46
C GLU A 57 -3.36 -0.79 -6.74
N SER A 58 -3.79 -1.99 -7.16
CA SER A 58 -4.67 -2.21 -8.30
C SER A 58 -6.11 -1.73 -8.07
N GLY A 59 -6.44 -1.26 -6.86
CA GLY A 59 -7.76 -0.77 -6.48
C GLY A 59 -8.68 -1.81 -5.82
N GLY A 60 -8.14 -2.98 -5.47
CA GLY A 60 -8.86 -4.01 -4.72
C GLY A 60 -8.74 -3.80 -3.21
N TYR A 61 -9.86 -3.62 -2.50
CA TYR A 61 -9.90 -3.40 -1.06
C TYR A 61 -10.92 -4.31 -0.37
N ALA A 62 -10.59 -4.81 0.82
CA ALA A 62 -11.46 -5.57 1.70
C ALA A 62 -11.51 -4.93 3.09
N PHE A 63 -12.59 -5.17 3.82
CA PHE A 63 -12.87 -4.49 5.09
C PHE A 63 -13.20 -5.49 6.19
N GLY A 64 -12.67 -5.25 7.39
CA GLY A 64 -12.93 -6.08 8.56
C GLY A 64 -14.41 -6.10 8.92
N GLY A 65 -14.90 -7.25 9.40
CA GLY A 65 -16.33 -7.46 9.66
C GLY A 65 -17.18 -7.75 8.42
N HIS A 66 -16.54 -7.85 7.24
CA HIS A 66 -17.17 -8.30 6.00
C HIS A 66 -16.45 -9.56 5.46
N VAL A 67 -16.91 -10.06 4.30
CA VAL A 67 -16.20 -11.11 3.57
C VAL A 67 -14.75 -10.65 3.31
N PRO A 68 -13.73 -11.46 3.63
CA PRO A 68 -12.32 -11.13 3.39
C PRO A 68 -11.97 -11.28 1.90
N GLU A 69 -12.68 -10.56 1.04
CA GLU A 69 -12.48 -10.47 -0.40
C GLU A 69 -12.70 -9.03 -0.85
N ARG A 70 -12.17 -8.69 -2.03
CA ARG A 70 -12.30 -7.37 -2.63
C ARG A 70 -13.76 -7.00 -2.81
N ASP A 71 -14.14 -5.86 -2.25
CA ASP A 71 -15.49 -5.32 -2.37
C ASP A 71 -15.44 -3.84 -2.78
N GLY A 72 -15.62 -3.61 -4.08
CA GLY A 72 -15.67 -2.26 -4.65
C GLY A 72 -16.90 -1.46 -4.24
N ILE A 73 -18.02 -2.13 -3.91
CA ILE A 73 -19.24 -1.45 -3.48
C ILE A 73 -19.01 -0.85 -2.10
N ILE A 74 -18.49 -1.64 -1.16
CA ILE A 74 -18.18 -1.15 0.19
C ILE A 74 -17.08 -0.08 0.15
N ALA A 75 -16.05 -0.25 -0.68
CA ALA A 75 -15.02 0.77 -0.84
C ALA A 75 -15.61 2.12 -1.30
N ASN A 76 -16.51 2.10 -2.29
CA ASN A 76 -17.19 3.30 -2.76
C ASN A 76 -18.09 3.90 -1.66
N LEU A 77 -18.80 3.07 -0.90
CA LEU A 77 -19.63 3.55 0.21
C LEU A 77 -18.80 4.20 1.32
N PHE A 78 -17.62 3.67 1.66
CA PHE A 78 -16.72 4.33 2.61
C PHE A 78 -16.18 5.67 2.10
N MET A 79 -15.88 5.77 0.80
CA MET A 79 -15.46 7.05 0.21
C MET A 79 -16.59 8.08 0.26
N LEU A 80 -17.82 7.68 -0.09
CA LEU A 80 -19.01 8.54 -0.02
C LEU A 80 -19.33 8.95 1.43
N ASP A 81 -19.28 8.03 2.38
CA ASP A 81 -19.46 8.31 3.81
C ASP A 81 -18.41 9.31 4.31
N LEU A 82 -17.14 9.14 3.93
CA LEU A 82 -16.08 10.09 4.26
C LEU A 82 -16.36 11.49 3.68
N MET A 83 -16.79 11.57 2.42
CA MET A 83 -17.16 12.83 1.78
C MET A 83 -18.33 13.51 2.49
N VAL A 84 -19.40 12.78 2.81
CA VAL A 84 -20.58 13.30 3.49
C VAL A 84 -20.24 13.81 4.90
N ARG A 85 -19.50 13.02 5.69
CA ARG A 85 -19.16 13.39 7.08
C ARG A 85 -18.21 14.58 7.16
N THR A 86 -17.36 14.77 6.16
CA THR A 86 -16.38 15.87 6.16
C THR A 86 -16.84 17.10 5.39
N GLY A 87 -17.86 16.94 4.53
CA GLY A 87 -18.30 17.97 3.57
C GLY A 87 -17.26 18.29 2.51
N LYS A 88 -16.33 17.35 2.20
CA LYS A 88 -15.18 17.60 1.32
C LYS A 88 -15.26 16.85 0.00
N THR A 89 -14.72 17.46 -1.04
CA THR A 89 -14.53 16.81 -2.34
C THR A 89 -13.36 15.81 -2.28
N PRO A 90 -13.26 14.86 -3.23
CA PRO A 90 -12.13 13.93 -3.28
C PRO A 90 -10.77 14.62 -3.33
N THR A 91 -10.63 15.72 -4.07
CA THR A 91 -9.39 16.49 -4.16
C THR A 91 -8.99 17.09 -2.81
N GLN A 92 -9.95 17.67 -2.07
CA GLN A 92 -9.70 18.21 -0.74
C GLN A 92 -9.33 17.11 0.26
N LEU A 93 -9.94 15.92 0.16
CA LEU A 93 -9.57 14.77 0.99
C LEU A 93 -8.14 14.30 0.69
N LEU A 94 -7.72 14.32 -0.57
CA LEU A 94 -6.35 13.99 -0.96
C LEU A 94 -5.34 15.03 -0.44
N GLU A 95 -5.65 16.31 -0.54
CA GLU A 95 -4.83 17.40 0.03
C GLU A 95 -4.65 17.25 1.54
N LEU A 96 -5.73 16.93 2.26
CA LEU A 96 -5.67 16.63 3.69
C LEU A 96 -4.80 15.41 3.99
N LEU A 97 -4.92 14.36 3.20
CA LEU A 97 -4.08 13.18 3.33
C LEU A 97 -2.60 13.56 3.19
N PHE A 98 -2.24 14.26 2.12
CA PHE A 98 -0.86 14.71 1.88
C PHE A 98 -0.33 15.59 3.00
N ALA A 99 -1.11 16.58 3.46
CA ALA A 99 -0.72 17.41 4.60
C ALA A 99 -0.41 16.56 5.85
N LYS A 100 -1.23 15.53 6.09
CA LYS A 100 -1.09 14.64 7.25
C LYS A 100 0.13 13.71 7.15
N VAL A 101 0.45 13.21 5.96
CA VAL A 101 1.59 12.30 5.73
C VAL A 101 2.91 13.03 5.41
N GLY A 102 2.93 14.35 5.63
CA GLY A 102 4.14 15.18 5.51
C GLY A 102 4.51 15.56 4.07
N GLY A 103 3.55 15.61 3.15
CA GLY A 103 3.75 16.09 1.79
C GLY A 103 3.09 15.23 0.71
N VAL A 104 3.26 15.66 -0.54
CA VAL A 104 2.73 14.99 -1.73
C VAL A 104 3.45 13.66 -1.96
N HIS A 105 2.70 12.64 -2.38
CA HIS A 105 3.25 11.35 -2.77
C HIS A 105 2.88 11.09 -4.23
N TYR A 106 3.83 10.53 -4.97
CA TYR A 106 3.67 10.18 -6.38
C TYR A 106 3.83 8.67 -6.56
N TYR A 107 3.06 8.12 -7.49
CA TYR A 107 3.14 6.73 -7.89
C TYR A 107 3.04 6.69 -9.40
N ASP A 108 3.90 5.89 -10.01
CA ASP A 108 3.90 5.62 -11.45
C ASP A 108 4.26 4.14 -11.68
N ARG A 109 3.85 3.60 -12.81
CA ARG A 109 4.13 2.21 -13.18
C ARG A 109 4.65 2.13 -14.61
N ILE A 110 5.88 1.61 -14.73
CA ILE A 110 6.52 1.36 -16.02
C ILE A 110 6.53 -0.14 -16.28
N ASP A 111 5.74 -0.56 -17.26
CA ASP A 111 5.66 -1.96 -17.68
C ASP A 111 6.60 -2.20 -18.88
N THR A 112 7.56 -3.12 -18.73
CA THR A 112 8.46 -3.54 -19.82
C THR A 112 8.14 -4.97 -20.23
N ARG A 113 7.84 -5.17 -21.53
CA ARG A 113 7.60 -6.51 -22.06
C ARG A 113 8.92 -7.28 -22.15
N LEU A 114 8.98 -8.42 -21.46
CA LEU A 114 10.10 -9.36 -21.59
C LEU A 114 9.98 -10.11 -22.92
N THR A 115 11.08 -10.17 -23.67
CA THR A 115 11.15 -10.86 -24.96
C THR A 115 11.39 -12.36 -24.81
N ASP A 116 12.14 -12.73 -23.77
CA ASP A 116 12.56 -14.11 -23.50
C ASP A 116 13.00 -14.28 -22.04
N ASN A 117 13.29 -15.52 -21.64
CA ASN A 117 13.76 -15.85 -20.30
C ASN A 117 15.19 -15.35 -20.02
N ALA A 118 16.01 -15.14 -21.04
CA ALA A 118 17.38 -14.64 -20.84
C ALA A 118 17.37 -13.17 -20.39
N MET A 119 16.51 -12.34 -20.98
CA MET A 119 16.27 -10.96 -20.53
C MET A 119 15.78 -10.93 -19.08
N LYS A 120 14.84 -11.81 -18.71
CA LYS A 120 14.34 -11.92 -17.33
C LYS A 120 15.47 -12.27 -16.36
N GLN A 121 16.27 -13.27 -16.69
CA GLN A 121 17.36 -13.75 -15.86
C GLN A 121 18.44 -12.67 -15.70
N ALA A 122 18.84 -12.00 -16.78
CA ALA A 122 19.81 -10.91 -16.74
C ALA A 122 19.33 -9.72 -15.90
N ALA A 123 18.04 -9.37 -15.95
CA ALA A 123 17.48 -8.33 -15.09
C ALA A 123 17.52 -8.73 -13.61
N LYS A 124 17.17 -9.99 -13.31
CA LYS A 124 17.22 -10.54 -11.96
C LYS A 124 18.65 -10.52 -11.39
N GLU A 125 19.63 -11.00 -12.15
CA GLU A 125 21.04 -11.03 -11.74
C GLU A 125 21.59 -9.63 -11.44
N LYS A 126 21.23 -8.63 -12.27
CA LYS A 126 21.57 -7.23 -11.99
C LYS A 126 20.98 -6.76 -10.68
N LEU A 127 19.68 -6.99 -10.45
CA LEU A 127 19.01 -6.58 -9.22
C LEU A 127 19.55 -7.32 -7.99
N ASP A 128 19.88 -8.60 -8.10
CA ASP A 128 20.50 -9.39 -7.03
C ASP A 128 21.84 -8.80 -6.60
N ALA A 129 22.67 -8.37 -7.56
CA ALA A 129 24.00 -7.81 -7.30
C ALA A 129 23.98 -6.40 -6.68
N VAL A 130 22.86 -5.67 -6.73
CA VAL A 130 22.75 -4.34 -6.11
C VAL A 130 22.76 -4.45 -4.58
N SER A 131 23.66 -3.72 -3.93
CA SER A 131 23.61 -3.45 -2.49
C SER A 131 22.90 -2.13 -2.21
N ALA A 132 22.20 -2.03 -1.07
CA ALA A 132 21.66 -0.76 -0.58
C ALA A 132 22.77 0.16 -0.04
N ASP A 133 23.93 -0.38 0.36
CA ASP A 133 25.02 0.37 0.97
C ASP A 133 25.59 1.40 0.00
N GLY A 134 25.50 2.68 0.38
CA GLY A 134 25.96 3.81 -0.44
C GLY A 134 25.14 4.05 -1.71
N LEU A 135 24.04 3.33 -1.92
CA LEU A 135 23.15 3.52 -3.07
C LEU A 135 22.27 4.75 -2.85
N THR A 136 22.14 5.58 -3.88
CA THR A 136 21.24 6.73 -3.87
C THR A 136 20.27 6.68 -5.04
N ILE A 137 19.00 7.02 -4.81
CA ILE A 137 17.97 7.15 -5.83
C ILE A 137 17.33 8.52 -5.69
N GLY A 138 17.32 9.32 -6.76
CA GLY A 138 16.74 10.66 -6.75
C GLY A 138 17.36 11.61 -5.73
N GLY A 139 18.64 11.42 -5.37
CA GLY A 139 19.34 12.21 -4.35
C GLY A 139 19.12 11.76 -2.90
N HIS A 140 18.38 10.67 -2.68
CA HIS A 140 18.14 10.09 -1.36
C HIS A 140 18.86 8.76 -1.18
N ALA A 141 19.43 8.53 -0.01
CA ALA A 141 20.06 7.24 0.33
C ALA A 141 19.00 6.14 0.41
N VAL A 142 19.30 4.99 -0.18
CA VAL A 142 18.50 3.78 -0.05
C VAL A 142 18.78 3.17 1.32
N THR A 143 17.73 2.96 2.11
CA THR A 143 17.86 2.48 3.49
C THR A 143 17.78 0.96 3.60
N GLU A 144 17.12 0.32 2.65
CA GLU A 144 16.85 -1.11 2.66
C GLU A 144 16.59 -1.59 1.22
N LYS A 145 16.95 -2.85 0.96
CA LYS A 145 16.54 -3.60 -0.23
C LYS A 145 15.64 -4.73 0.21
N VAL A 146 14.36 -4.68 -0.17
CA VAL A 146 13.35 -5.68 0.21
C VAL A 146 13.14 -6.67 -0.92
N THR A 147 13.27 -7.96 -0.63
CA THR A 147 13.16 -9.04 -1.62
C THR A 147 12.04 -10.05 -1.33
N THR A 148 11.05 -9.66 -0.51
CA THR A 148 9.93 -10.53 -0.11
C THR A 148 9.08 -10.99 -1.28
N ASP A 149 8.80 -10.08 -2.22
CA ASP A 149 8.07 -10.37 -3.45
C ASP A 149 8.51 -9.39 -4.55
N GLY A 150 9.53 -9.79 -5.31
CA GLY A 150 10.25 -8.91 -6.24
C GLY A 150 11.38 -8.14 -5.57
N TYR A 151 11.59 -6.88 -5.98
CA TYR A 151 12.61 -5.99 -5.43
C TYR A 151 11.98 -4.63 -5.13
N LYS A 152 12.21 -4.08 -3.94
CA LYS A 152 11.80 -2.74 -3.52
C LYS A 152 12.90 -2.04 -2.74
#